data_AF-A0AAX1LN53-F1
#
_entry.id   AF-A0AAX1LN53-F1
#
_cell.length_a   1.000
_cell.length_b   1.000
_cell.length_c   1.000
_cell.angle_alpha   90.00
_cell.angle_beta   90.00
_cell.angle_gamma   90.00
#
_symmetry.space_group_name_H-M   'P 1'
#
loop_
_entity.id
_entity.type
_entity.pdbx_description
1 polymer ?
#
loop_
_entity_poly.entity_id
_entity_poly.type
_entity_poly.pdbx_seq_one_letter_code
_entity_poly.pdbx_strand_id
1 'polypeptide(L)'
;MSVAKDDKHGYSQPNRGGDPDYDCSSFVWAALRHAGFDVGSSPFNTDGMDSVLKAAGFERSDFRDVASLQAGDVVWADGHTEIYMGDGEFVGAHWDERHGVEGRTPGDQTGDEIGVTSTLNARYTRVYRAPASQGSQAVSGGTSDSGWDGMGAEQAKAAWFGGLAGPGNTCVSYPQGQCTWGACLRAYRLGWKHVGQYWGDGGMWASSAAAEGYRVTRTAPVPGAIVSFPPGVQGADPAAGHVAVVESVDASKGTFTISEMNAHGPVYTSRELPIAGGANFILPKDPIHGAGGGSSSAATCSAGDQDGEKASVEEAKRIAKRKMKDMGWDDGSQFECLDTIFTEESGWRWDATNPDSGAYGIPQSLPAEKMASAGQDWRTNAATQIDWGLKYIHDRYGTPCGAYAERRAKGWY
;
A
#
# COMPACT_ATOMS: atom_id res chain seq x y z
N MET A 1 -8.62 -8.03 -13.96
CA MET A 1 -9.24 -9.21 -13.30
C MET A 1 -10.73 -9.01 -13.04
N SER A 2 -11.23 -7.89 -12.50
CA SER A 2 -12.67 -7.69 -12.27
C SER A 2 -13.49 -7.64 -13.56
N VAL A 3 -13.05 -6.86 -14.56
CA VAL A 3 -13.72 -6.75 -15.87
C VAL A 3 -13.72 -8.09 -16.62
N ALA A 4 -12.60 -8.82 -16.61
CA ALA A 4 -12.47 -10.15 -17.24
C ALA A 4 -13.25 -11.28 -16.52
N LYS A 5 -14.01 -10.96 -15.46
CA LYS A 5 -14.88 -11.89 -14.73
C LYS A 5 -16.33 -11.40 -14.68
N ASP A 6 -16.62 -10.31 -15.39
CA ASP A 6 -17.93 -9.70 -15.44
C ASP A 6 -18.47 -9.81 -16.87
N ASP A 7 -19.29 -10.84 -17.10
CA ASP A 7 -19.90 -11.19 -18.40
C ASP A 7 -20.77 -10.06 -18.99
N LYS A 8 -20.97 -8.95 -18.25
CA LYS A 8 -21.57 -7.74 -18.79
C LYS A 8 -20.68 -7.00 -19.78
N HIS A 9 -19.39 -7.34 -19.85
CA HIS A 9 -18.40 -6.69 -20.73
C HIS A 9 -17.88 -7.70 -21.76
N GLY A 10 -18.00 -7.39 -23.05
CA GLY A 10 -17.49 -8.21 -24.15
C GLY A 10 -16.48 -7.49 -25.05
N TYR A 11 -16.23 -8.08 -26.21
CA TYR A 11 -15.32 -7.51 -27.20
C TYR A 11 -16.08 -6.69 -28.25
N SER A 12 -15.71 -5.43 -28.48
CA SER A 12 -16.22 -4.62 -29.60
C SER A 12 -15.25 -3.49 -30.00
N GLN A 13 -14.78 -3.45 -31.25
CA GLN A 13 -14.06 -2.27 -31.77
C GLN A 13 -14.97 -1.04 -31.96
N PRO A 14 -16.18 -1.16 -32.53
CA PRO A 14 -17.10 -0.03 -32.65
C PRO A 14 -17.51 0.58 -31.31
N ASN A 15 -17.69 -0.23 -30.27
CA ASN A 15 -18.19 0.19 -28.94
C ASN A 15 -17.13 0.04 -27.83
N ARG A 16 -15.86 0.25 -28.17
CA ARG A 16 -14.67 0.06 -27.31
C ARG A 16 -14.55 0.94 -26.07
N GLY A 17 -15.58 1.69 -25.69
CA GLY A 17 -15.54 2.72 -24.64
C GLY A 17 -15.57 2.21 -23.20
N GLY A 18 -15.78 0.91 -23.00
CA GLY A 18 -15.95 0.28 -21.68
C GLY A 18 -17.36 0.38 -21.08
N ASP A 19 -18.33 0.82 -21.89
CA ASP A 19 -19.77 0.84 -21.55
C ASP A 19 -20.61 0.21 -22.68
N PRO A 20 -20.71 -1.12 -22.73
CA PRO A 20 -20.02 -2.07 -21.85
C PRO A 20 -18.70 -2.59 -22.41
N ASP A 21 -18.50 -2.55 -23.73
CA ASP A 21 -17.49 -3.42 -24.34
C ASP A 21 -16.12 -2.75 -24.50
N TYR A 22 -15.11 -3.59 -24.70
CA TYR A 22 -13.74 -3.18 -24.91
C TYR A 22 -13.21 -3.77 -26.22
N ASP A 23 -12.21 -3.14 -26.81
CA ASP A 23 -11.29 -3.85 -27.70
C ASP A 23 -9.97 -4.10 -26.98
N CYS A 24 -9.07 -4.83 -27.62
CA CYS A 24 -7.79 -5.20 -27.03
C CYS A 24 -7.02 -3.98 -26.47
N SER A 25 -6.99 -2.87 -27.20
CA SER A 25 -6.30 -1.65 -26.79
C SER A 25 -7.06 -0.79 -25.78
N SER A 26 -8.39 -0.71 -25.86
CA SER A 26 -9.18 0.05 -24.89
C SER A 26 -9.26 -0.67 -23.55
N PHE A 27 -9.24 -2.00 -23.54
CA PHE A 27 -9.10 -2.80 -22.33
C PHE A 27 -7.78 -2.49 -21.61
N VAL A 28 -6.67 -2.50 -22.35
CA VAL A 28 -5.35 -2.12 -21.80
C VAL A 28 -5.35 -0.67 -21.32
N TRP A 29 -5.91 0.27 -22.10
CA TRP A 29 -6.05 1.66 -21.67
C TRP A 29 -6.81 1.80 -20.35
N ALA A 30 -7.96 1.14 -20.21
CA ALA A 30 -8.78 1.18 -19.01
C ALA A 30 -8.04 0.59 -17.80
N ALA A 31 -7.34 -0.53 -17.99
CA ALA A 31 -6.52 -1.15 -16.96
C ALA A 31 -5.37 -0.23 -16.50
N LEU A 32 -4.68 0.44 -17.43
CA LEU A 32 -3.60 1.38 -17.12
C LEU A 32 -4.10 2.64 -16.42
N ARG A 33 -5.25 3.20 -16.85
CA ARG A 33 -5.92 4.30 -16.15
C ARG A 33 -6.31 3.92 -14.73
N HIS A 34 -6.86 2.72 -14.54
CA HIS A 34 -7.21 2.22 -13.21
C HIS A 34 -5.97 2.01 -12.33
N ALA A 35 -4.83 1.63 -12.93
CA ALA A 35 -3.55 1.52 -12.25
C ALA A 35 -2.87 2.88 -11.97
N GLY A 36 -3.48 4.01 -12.36
CA GLY A 36 -3.01 5.36 -12.08
C GLY A 36 -2.04 5.94 -13.11
N PHE A 37 -1.84 5.29 -14.25
CA PHE A 37 -1.00 5.82 -15.33
C PHE A 37 -1.72 6.92 -16.11
N ASP A 38 -0.98 7.98 -16.44
CA ASP A 38 -1.46 9.01 -17.36
C ASP A 38 -1.32 8.55 -18.81
N VAL A 39 -2.35 7.86 -19.30
CA VAL A 39 -2.45 7.38 -20.69
C VAL A 39 -3.55 8.11 -21.47
N GLY A 40 -3.86 9.34 -21.08
CA GLY A 40 -4.88 10.19 -21.70
C GLY A 40 -6.32 9.87 -21.28
N SER A 41 -7.24 10.79 -21.60
CA SER A 41 -8.65 10.73 -21.20
C SER A 41 -9.54 9.87 -22.12
N SER A 42 -9.00 9.35 -23.22
CA SER A 42 -9.75 8.57 -24.20
C SER A 42 -8.97 7.31 -24.61
N PRO A 43 -9.64 6.19 -24.90
CA PRO A 43 -8.98 4.95 -25.29
C PRO A 43 -8.08 5.11 -26.52
N PHE A 44 -6.81 4.75 -26.40
CA PHE A 44 -5.88 4.71 -27.55
C PHE A 44 -6.14 3.48 -28.42
N ASN A 45 -5.76 3.53 -29.69
CA ASN A 45 -5.74 2.37 -30.58
C ASN A 45 -4.36 1.70 -30.55
N THR A 46 -4.24 0.46 -31.01
CA THR A 46 -2.96 -0.26 -31.10
C THR A 46 -1.91 0.55 -31.87
N ASP A 47 -2.24 1.18 -33.00
CA ASP A 47 -1.30 2.00 -33.79
C ASP A 47 -0.72 3.20 -33.03
N GLY A 48 -1.50 3.81 -32.13
CA GLY A 48 -1.07 4.97 -31.32
C GLY A 48 -0.40 4.60 -30.01
N MET A 49 -0.46 3.33 -29.61
CA MET A 49 -0.12 2.88 -28.28
C MET A 49 1.36 3.12 -27.92
N ASP A 50 2.29 2.99 -28.87
CA ASP A 50 3.74 3.17 -28.62
C ASP A 50 4.04 4.57 -28.07
N SER A 51 3.45 5.59 -28.69
CA SER A 51 3.64 6.98 -28.29
C SER A 51 3.05 7.29 -26.91
N VAL A 52 1.87 6.74 -26.62
CA VAL A 52 1.16 6.96 -25.36
C VAL A 52 1.87 6.26 -24.21
N LEU A 53 2.27 4.99 -24.40
CA LEU A 53 2.96 4.23 -23.37
C LEU A 53 4.33 4.84 -23.04
N LYS A 54 5.10 5.25 -24.05
CA LYS A 54 6.36 5.96 -23.83
C LYS A 54 6.17 7.30 -23.12
N ALA A 55 5.12 8.05 -23.45
CA ALA A 55 4.79 9.29 -22.74
C ALA A 55 4.40 9.03 -21.28
N ALA A 56 3.73 7.91 -21.00
CA ALA A 56 3.46 7.40 -19.65
C ALA A 56 4.70 6.78 -18.96
N GLY A 57 5.87 6.83 -19.63
CA GLY A 57 7.17 6.40 -19.13
C GLY A 57 7.51 4.91 -19.31
N PHE A 58 6.70 4.14 -20.04
CA PHE A 58 6.97 2.72 -20.27
C PHE A 58 8.23 2.52 -21.12
N GLU A 59 9.03 1.55 -20.71
CA GLU A 59 10.20 1.11 -21.45
C GLU A 59 9.82 -0.01 -22.42
N ARG A 60 10.13 0.20 -23.69
CA ARG A 60 9.90 -0.79 -24.74
C ARG A 60 11.10 -1.71 -24.88
N SER A 61 10.84 -3.01 -24.96
CA SER A 61 11.80 -4.05 -25.35
C SER A 61 11.17 -5.04 -26.33
N ASP A 62 11.99 -5.91 -26.93
CA ASP A 62 11.51 -6.96 -27.83
C ASP A 62 11.02 -8.16 -27.02
N PHE A 63 9.88 -8.72 -27.42
CA PHE A 63 9.37 -9.97 -26.85
C PHE A 63 10.28 -11.13 -27.26
N ARG A 64 10.80 -11.87 -26.28
CA ARG A 64 11.66 -13.05 -26.50
C ARG A 64 10.91 -14.33 -26.18
N ASP A 65 10.46 -14.42 -24.94
CA ASP A 65 9.74 -15.55 -24.38
C ASP A 65 8.93 -15.10 -23.15
N VAL A 66 8.02 -15.96 -22.70
CA VAL A 66 7.18 -15.71 -21.52
C VAL A 66 8.01 -15.59 -20.24
N ALA A 67 9.15 -16.28 -20.15
CA ALA A 67 10.01 -16.25 -18.97
C ALA A 67 10.69 -14.88 -18.77
N SER A 68 10.84 -14.09 -19.83
CA SER A 68 11.39 -12.74 -19.78
C SER A 68 10.38 -11.66 -19.32
N LEU A 69 9.10 -12.01 -19.23
CA LEU A 69 8.03 -11.10 -18.86
C LEU A 69 7.88 -10.95 -17.34
N GLN A 70 7.42 -9.79 -16.92
CA GLN A 70 7.05 -9.46 -15.55
C GLN A 70 5.55 -9.15 -15.49
N ALA A 71 4.88 -9.58 -14.41
CA ALA A 71 3.46 -9.26 -14.23
C ALA A 71 3.23 -7.74 -14.32
N GLY A 72 2.27 -7.33 -15.14
CA GLY A 72 2.00 -5.94 -15.49
C GLY A 72 2.65 -5.48 -16.80
N ASP A 73 3.53 -6.27 -17.41
CA ASP A 73 4.05 -6.00 -18.75
C ASP A 73 2.91 -5.99 -19.76
N VAL A 74 2.88 -4.96 -20.61
CA VAL A 74 1.96 -4.89 -21.76
C VAL A 74 2.65 -5.55 -22.94
N VAL A 75 2.07 -6.63 -23.45
CA VAL A 75 2.59 -7.37 -24.61
C VAL A 75 1.83 -6.97 -25.86
N TRP A 76 2.56 -6.79 -26.97
CA TRP A 76 2.00 -6.24 -28.20
C TRP A 76 2.50 -6.97 -29.46
N ALA A 77 1.53 -7.36 -30.29
CA ALA A 77 1.68 -7.83 -31.67
C ALA A 77 0.99 -6.83 -32.63
N ASP A 78 1.43 -6.70 -33.88
CA ASP A 78 0.76 -5.78 -34.81
C ASP A 78 -0.74 -6.11 -34.93
N GLY A 79 -1.60 -5.21 -34.42
CA GLY A 79 -3.05 -5.39 -34.32
C GLY A 79 -3.62 -5.93 -33.00
N HIS A 80 -2.82 -6.45 -32.06
CA HIS A 80 -3.31 -7.06 -30.80
C HIS A 80 -2.44 -6.75 -29.57
N THR A 81 -3.06 -6.49 -28.42
CA THR A 81 -2.34 -6.18 -27.18
C THR A 81 -3.03 -6.77 -25.95
N GLU A 82 -2.23 -7.18 -24.97
CA GLU A 82 -2.69 -7.78 -23.71
C GLU A 82 -1.80 -7.37 -22.54
N ILE A 83 -2.22 -7.70 -21.32
CA ILE A 83 -1.42 -7.53 -20.09
C ILE A 83 -1.01 -8.90 -19.59
N TYR A 84 0.29 -9.10 -19.36
CA TYR A 84 0.80 -10.30 -18.73
C TYR A 84 0.53 -10.27 -17.21
N MET A 85 -0.09 -11.32 -16.67
CA MET A 85 -0.50 -11.42 -15.27
C MET A 85 0.54 -12.14 -14.38
N GLY A 86 1.53 -12.80 -15.00
CA GLY A 86 2.45 -13.72 -14.32
C GLY A 86 2.08 -15.18 -14.57
N ASP A 87 2.97 -16.10 -14.21
CA ASP A 87 2.78 -17.57 -14.34
C ASP A 87 2.38 -18.07 -15.73
N GLY A 88 2.74 -17.35 -16.78
CA GLY A 88 2.34 -17.69 -18.15
C GLY A 88 0.92 -17.26 -18.52
N GLU A 89 0.22 -16.52 -17.66
CA GLU A 89 -1.13 -16.05 -17.90
C GLU A 89 -1.16 -14.62 -18.45
N PHE A 90 -2.09 -14.38 -19.37
CA PHE A 90 -2.34 -13.10 -20.02
C PHE A 90 -3.80 -12.74 -19.87
N VAL A 91 -4.11 -11.46 -19.69
CA VAL A 91 -5.48 -10.96 -19.65
C VAL A 91 -5.68 -9.91 -20.73
N GLY A 92 -6.80 -10.02 -21.44
CA GLY A 92 -7.12 -9.11 -22.53
C GLY A 92 -8.53 -9.32 -23.07
N ALA A 93 -8.94 -8.39 -23.92
CA ALA A 93 -10.08 -8.58 -24.80
C ALA A 93 -9.56 -9.21 -26.12
N HIS A 94 -10.09 -10.37 -26.48
CA HIS A 94 -9.52 -11.26 -27.49
C HIS A 94 -10.13 -11.07 -28.88
N TRP A 95 -11.45 -11.29 -28.99
CA TRP A 95 -12.23 -11.19 -30.24
C TRP A 95 -13.72 -11.22 -29.93
N ASP A 96 -14.55 -10.84 -30.91
CA ASP A 96 -16.01 -10.90 -30.78
C ASP A 96 -16.59 -12.33 -30.87
N GLU A 97 -17.92 -12.45 -30.78
CA GLU A 97 -18.65 -13.71 -30.74
C GLU A 97 -18.49 -14.59 -32.00
N ARG A 98 -17.85 -14.06 -33.04
CA ARG A 98 -17.56 -14.74 -34.32
C ARG A 98 -16.07 -14.85 -34.60
N HIS A 99 -15.22 -14.60 -33.61
CA HIS A 99 -13.77 -14.46 -33.78
C HIS A 99 -13.39 -13.31 -34.73
N GLY A 100 -14.22 -12.27 -34.77
CA GLY A 100 -14.06 -11.03 -35.53
C GLY A 100 -13.78 -9.84 -34.60
N VAL A 101 -14.07 -8.63 -35.10
CA VAL A 101 -13.78 -7.38 -34.39
C VAL A 101 -15.01 -6.48 -34.17
N GLU A 102 -16.17 -6.86 -34.70
CA GLU A 102 -17.33 -5.97 -34.76
C GLU A 102 -18.08 -5.91 -33.43
N GLY A 103 -18.24 -7.03 -32.72
CA GLY A 103 -18.88 -7.03 -31.39
C GLY A 103 -20.23 -6.32 -31.39
N ARG A 104 -21.19 -6.83 -32.18
CA ARG A 104 -22.47 -6.13 -32.42
C ARG A 104 -23.43 -6.26 -31.24
N THR A 105 -23.19 -7.22 -30.36
CA THR A 105 -24.01 -7.50 -29.19
C THR A 105 -23.23 -7.09 -27.94
N PRO A 106 -23.81 -6.28 -27.04
CA PRO A 106 -23.12 -5.89 -25.82
C PRO A 106 -22.96 -7.02 -24.80
N GLY A 107 -21.83 -7.05 -24.08
CA GLY A 107 -21.49 -8.05 -23.07
C GLY A 107 -20.72 -9.25 -23.63
N ASP A 108 -20.34 -10.21 -22.79
CA ASP A 108 -19.65 -11.42 -23.25
C ASP A 108 -20.65 -12.47 -23.72
N GLN A 109 -20.66 -12.81 -25.01
CA GLN A 109 -21.55 -13.85 -25.53
C GLN A 109 -20.96 -15.26 -25.49
N THR A 110 -19.65 -15.39 -25.36
CA THR A 110 -18.95 -16.68 -25.51
C THR A 110 -18.33 -17.20 -24.21
N GLY A 111 -18.14 -16.32 -23.23
CA GLY A 111 -17.37 -16.59 -22.01
C GLY A 111 -15.85 -16.41 -22.21
N ASP A 112 -15.41 -16.08 -23.43
CA ASP A 112 -14.01 -16.01 -23.84
C ASP A 112 -13.67 -14.69 -24.56
N GLU A 113 -14.60 -13.71 -24.62
CA GLU A 113 -14.35 -12.44 -25.32
C GLU A 113 -13.38 -11.53 -24.55
N ILE A 114 -13.51 -11.49 -23.22
CA ILE A 114 -12.55 -10.88 -22.30
C ILE A 114 -12.18 -11.92 -21.26
N GLY A 115 -10.93 -12.38 -21.25
CA GLY A 115 -10.57 -13.52 -20.43
C GLY A 115 -9.10 -13.60 -20.08
N VAL A 116 -8.79 -14.51 -19.16
CA VAL A 116 -7.43 -14.91 -18.83
C VAL A 116 -7.07 -16.15 -19.64
N THR A 117 -5.96 -16.10 -20.35
CA THR A 117 -5.45 -17.22 -21.15
C THR A 117 -4.04 -17.59 -20.70
N SER A 118 -3.71 -18.88 -20.70
CA SER A 118 -2.34 -19.39 -20.56
C SER A 118 -1.68 -19.71 -21.90
N THR A 119 -2.40 -19.46 -23.00
CA THR A 119 -1.91 -19.68 -24.36
C THR A 119 -1.65 -18.34 -25.02
N LEU A 120 -0.53 -18.20 -25.72
CA LEU A 120 -0.25 -16.99 -26.49
C LEU A 120 -1.27 -16.85 -27.61
N ASN A 121 -2.21 -15.92 -27.44
CA ASN A 121 -3.25 -15.63 -28.43
C ASN A 121 -2.72 -14.88 -29.67
N ALA A 122 -1.51 -14.31 -29.58
CA ALA A 122 -0.84 -13.67 -30.70
C ALA A 122 0.68 -13.89 -30.70
N ARG A 123 1.31 -13.62 -31.85
CA ARG A 123 2.77 -13.56 -31.98
C ARG A 123 3.29 -12.20 -31.49
N TYR A 124 3.37 -12.03 -30.18
CA TYR A 124 3.92 -10.82 -29.58
C TYR A 124 5.35 -10.57 -30.04
N THR A 125 5.63 -9.32 -30.40
CA THR A 125 6.96 -8.88 -30.83
C THR A 125 7.53 -7.81 -29.91
N ARG A 126 6.68 -7.16 -29.11
CA ARG A 126 7.04 -6.01 -28.28
C ARG A 126 6.53 -6.22 -26.86
N VAL A 127 7.31 -5.76 -25.91
CA VAL A 127 6.94 -5.68 -24.49
C VAL A 127 7.13 -4.25 -24.04
N TYR A 128 6.10 -3.67 -23.44
CA TYR A 128 6.18 -2.38 -22.77
C TYR A 128 6.12 -2.67 -21.29
N ARG A 129 7.29 -2.55 -20.67
CA ARG A 129 7.41 -2.60 -19.23
C ARG A 129 7.01 -1.24 -18.71
N ALA A 130 6.14 -1.21 -17.72
CA ALA A 130 5.91 0.02 -16.97
C ALA A 130 7.27 0.63 -16.60
N PRO A 131 7.40 1.97 -16.55
CA PRO A 131 8.57 2.55 -15.89
C PRO A 131 8.73 1.88 -14.53
N ALA A 132 9.89 1.98 -13.92
CA ALA A 132 9.95 1.90 -12.47
C ALA A 132 9.16 3.09 -11.87
N SER A 133 7.85 3.21 -12.15
CA SER A 133 7.00 4.30 -11.74
C SER A 133 6.56 4.10 -10.31
N GLN A 134 6.50 5.25 -9.65
CA GLN A 134 5.67 5.60 -8.50
C GLN A 134 4.22 5.08 -8.62
N GLY A 135 4.04 3.78 -8.47
CA GLY A 135 2.78 3.08 -8.65
C GLY A 135 2.86 1.56 -8.43
N SER A 136 3.89 1.06 -7.74
CA SER A 136 3.98 -0.14 -6.86
C SER A 136 5.43 -0.58 -6.85
N GLN A 137 6.33 0.31 -6.47
CA GLN A 137 7.67 -0.11 -6.08
C GLN A 137 7.58 -0.79 -4.72
N ALA A 138 8.45 -1.77 -4.49
CA ALA A 138 8.72 -2.23 -3.15
C ALA A 138 8.95 -1.00 -2.25
N VAL A 139 8.15 -0.83 -1.21
CA VAL A 139 8.20 0.38 -0.40
C VAL A 139 9.34 0.20 0.58
N SER A 140 10.48 0.87 0.33
CA SER A 140 11.62 0.76 1.24
C SER A 140 11.24 1.25 2.64
N GLY A 141 11.62 0.51 3.66
CA GLY A 141 11.25 0.81 5.04
C GLY A 141 11.32 -0.43 5.92
N GLY A 142 10.93 -0.29 7.19
CA GLY A 142 10.84 -1.42 8.10
C GLY A 142 9.73 -1.20 9.12
N THR A 143 9.21 -2.30 9.65
CA THR A 143 8.28 -2.28 10.77
C THR A 143 8.98 -1.63 11.97
N SER A 144 8.22 -0.94 12.81
CA SER A 144 8.75 -0.27 14.01
C SER A 144 8.85 -1.20 15.23
N ASP A 145 8.49 -2.49 15.08
CA ASP A 145 8.40 -3.45 16.19
C ASP A 145 9.66 -4.34 16.25
N SER A 146 10.45 -4.16 17.30
CA SER A 146 11.74 -4.85 17.54
C SER A 146 11.69 -5.80 18.74
N GLY A 147 12.73 -6.62 18.92
CA GLY A 147 12.88 -7.49 20.10
C GLY A 147 12.11 -8.80 20.03
N TRP A 148 11.56 -9.12 18.86
CA TRP A 148 10.94 -10.40 18.53
C TRP A 148 11.95 -11.47 18.09
N ASP A 149 13.12 -11.08 17.57
CA ASP A 149 14.13 -12.03 17.09
C ASP A 149 14.68 -12.86 18.27
N GLY A 150 14.71 -14.18 18.10
CA GLY A 150 15.00 -15.14 19.17
C GLY A 150 13.86 -15.40 20.14
N MET A 151 12.70 -14.76 20.00
CA MET A 151 11.55 -14.99 20.88
C MET A 151 10.89 -16.34 20.59
N GLY A 152 10.71 -17.17 21.62
CA GLY A 152 10.00 -18.45 21.50
C GLY A 152 8.49 -18.27 21.35
N ALA A 153 7.81 -19.27 20.79
CA ALA A 153 6.35 -19.25 20.59
C ALA A 153 5.56 -18.93 21.87
N GLU A 154 5.89 -19.58 23.00
CA GLU A 154 5.24 -19.32 24.30
C GLU A 154 5.49 -17.90 24.81
N GLN A 155 6.72 -17.40 24.62
CA GLN A 155 7.08 -16.05 25.02
C GLN A 155 6.32 -15.00 24.19
N ALA A 156 6.19 -15.22 22.88
CA ALA A 156 5.50 -14.30 21.98
C ALA A 156 4.00 -14.18 22.28
N LYS A 157 3.29 -15.30 22.47
CA LYS A 157 1.86 -15.24 22.80
C LYS A 157 1.62 -14.59 24.17
N ALA A 158 2.50 -14.84 25.15
CA ALA A 158 2.44 -14.19 26.45
C ALA A 158 2.67 -12.68 26.36
N ALA A 159 3.72 -12.26 25.64
CA ALA A 159 4.12 -10.86 25.52
C ALA A 159 3.14 -10.02 24.70
N TRP A 160 2.56 -10.57 23.63
CA TRP A 160 1.77 -9.78 22.67
C TRP A 160 0.27 -9.86 22.91
N PHE A 161 -0.22 -10.98 23.43
CA PHE A 161 -1.65 -11.25 23.55
C PHE A 161 -2.05 -11.89 24.88
N GLY A 162 -1.25 -11.69 25.94
CA GLY A 162 -1.59 -12.15 27.28
C GLY A 162 -1.75 -13.67 27.40
N GLY A 163 -1.07 -14.43 26.53
CA GLY A 163 -1.10 -15.90 26.50
C GLY A 163 -2.02 -16.48 25.42
N LEU A 164 -2.80 -15.66 24.73
CA LEU A 164 -3.71 -16.09 23.66
C LEU A 164 -2.97 -16.24 22.32
N ALA A 165 -3.44 -17.15 21.48
CA ALA A 165 -2.93 -17.32 20.11
C ALA A 165 -3.57 -16.27 19.18
N GLY A 166 -3.20 -15.00 19.37
CA GLY A 166 -3.76 -13.85 18.66
C GLY A 166 -5.03 -13.29 19.31
N PRO A 167 -5.58 -12.18 18.76
CA PRO A 167 -6.80 -11.56 19.27
C PRO A 167 -7.94 -12.58 19.33
N GLY A 168 -8.48 -12.84 20.52
CA GLY A 168 -9.58 -13.80 20.68
C GLY A 168 -9.26 -15.23 20.19
N ASN A 169 -7.99 -15.65 20.23
CA ASN A 169 -7.53 -16.97 19.76
C ASN A 169 -7.71 -17.22 18.25
N THR A 170 -7.69 -16.18 17.42
CA THR A 170 -7.83 -16.33 15.96
C THR A 170 -6.78 -17.23 15.30
N CYS A 171 -5.57 -17.35 15.86
CA CYS A 171 -4.49 -18.16 15.27
C CYS A 171 -4.47 -19.63 15.76
N VAL A 172 -5.43 -20.09 16.58
CA VAL A 172 -5.43 -21.47 17.12
C VAL A 172 -5.61 -22.57 16.07
N SER A 173 -6.15 -22.22 14.91
CA SER A 173 -6.29 -23.14 13.77
C SER A 173 -4.93 -23.52 13.17
N TYR A 174 -3.89 -22.73 13.42
CA TYR A 174 -2.53 -23.02 13.01
C TYR A 174 -1.75 -23.69 14.16
N PRO A 175 -1.00 -24.79 13.90
CA PRO A 175 -0.25 -25.46 14.96
C PRO A 175 0.81 -24.55 15.57
N GLN A 176 0.78 -24.41 16.90
CA GLN A 176 1.69 -23.52 17.62
C GLN A 176 3.16 -23.84 17.32
N GLY A 177 3.96 -22.81 17.07
CA GLY A 177 5.39 -22.96 16.78
C GLY A 177 5.70 -23.25 15.31
N GLN A 178 4.70 -23.43 14.44
CA GLN A 178 4.87 -23.54 13.00
C GLN A 178 4.92 -22.17 12.30
N CYS A 179 5.40 -22.14 11.06
CA CYS A 179 5.50 -20.92 10.26
C CYS A 179 4.16 -20.18 10.10
N THR A 180 3.07 -20.91 9.85
CA THR A 180 1.71 -20.37 9.72
C THR A 180 1.21 -19.73 11.01
N TRP A 181 1.45 -20.38 12.16
CA TRP A 181 1.09 -19.81 13.46
C TRP A 181 1.93 -18.57 13.80
N GLY A 182 3.25 -18.63 13.55
CA GLY A 182 4.15 -17.50 13.76
C GLY A 182 3.78 -16.29 12.89
N ALA A 183 3.53 -16.51 11.59
CA ALA A 183 3.11 -15.45 10.68
C ALA A 183 1.76 -14.85 11.08
N CYS A 184 0.78 -15.66 11.48
CA CYS A 184 -0.52 -15.18 11.98
C CYS A 184 -0.35 -14.28 13.20
N LEU A 185 0.37 -14.76 14.23
CA LEU A 185 0.56 -14.02 15.48
C LEU A 185 1.32 -12.71 15.24
N ARG A 186 2.37 -12.77 14.41
CA ARG A 186 3.19 -11.61 14.06
C ARG A 186 2.40 -10.57 13.25
N ALA A 187 1.62 -11.00 12.27
CA ALA A 187 0.78 -10.09 11.48
C ALA A 187 -0.21 -9.33 12.37
N TYR A 188 -0.89 -10.02 13.31
CA TYR A 188 -1.75 -9.36 14.29
C TYR A 188 -0.97 -8.40 15.21
N ARG A 189 0.27 -8.74 15.60
CA ARG A 189 1.12 -7.85 16.42
C ARG A 189 1.43 -6.55 15.68
N LEU A 190 1.63 -6.62 14.37
CA LEU A 190 1.84 -5.45 13.51
C LEU A 190 0.54 -4.70 13.18
N GLY A 191 -0.62 -5.20 13.60
CA GLY A 191 -1.89 -4.49 13.47
C GLY A 191 -2.81 -4.98 12.35
N TRP A 192 -2.51 -6.12 11.72
CA TRP A 192 -3.48 -6.77 10.84
C TRP A 192 -4.80 -7.00 11.57
N LYS A 193 -5.92 -6.67 10.93
CA LYS A 193 -7.26 -6.84 11.52
C LYS A 193 -7.84 -8.22 11.25
N HIS A 194 -7.43 -8.86 10.15
CA HIS A 194 -7.88 -10.18 9.75
C HIS A 194 -6.75 -10.96 9.10
N VAL A 195 -6.52 -12.18 9.58
CA VAL A 195 -5.74 -13.24 8.93
C VAL A 195 -6.66 -14.45 8.90
N GLY A 196 -6.90 -15.02 7.72
CA GLY A 196 -7.82 -16.14 7.60
C GLY A 196 -7.36 -17.33 8.43
N GLN A 197 -8.30 -18.06 9.03
CA GLN A 197 -8.01 -19.17 9.94
C GLN A 197 -7.70 -20.48 9.18
N TYR A 198 -8.03 -20.54 7.89
CA TYR A 198 -7.97 -21.76 7.08
C TYR A 198 -7.27 -21.51 5.74
N TRP A 199 -6.26 -20.64 5.72
CA TRP A 199 -5.49 -20.39 4.50
C TRP A 199 -4.57 -21.53 4.07
N GLY A 200 -4.54 -22.62 4.85
CA GLY A 200 -3.79 -23.84 4.58
C GLY A 200 -2.33 -23.74 4.97
N ASP A 201 -1.51 -24.48 4.24
CA ASP A 201 -0.06 -24.50 4.43
C ASP A 201 0.59 -23.20 3.95
N GLY A 202 1.84 -22.96 4.34
CA GLY A 202 2.52 -21.67 4.12
C GLY A 202 2.53 -21.22 2.65
N GLY A 203 2.70 -22.15 1.71
CA GLY A 203 2.67 -21.85 0.27
C GLY A 203 1.28 -21.55 -0.31
N MET A 204 0.20 -21.83 0.41
CA MET A 204 -1.18 -21.63 -0.03
C MET A 204 -1.77 -20.27 0.39
N TRP A 205 -1.11 -19.57 1.31
CA TRP A 205 -1.66 -18.35 1.91
C TRP A 205 -1.95 -17.25 0.88
N ALA A 206 -1.09 -17.08 -0.13
CA ALA A 206 -1.31 -16.09 -1.17
C ALA A 206 -2.60 -16.35 -1.97
N SER A 207 -2.84 -17.59 -2.42
CA SER A 207 -4.07 -17.95 -3.14
C SER A 207 -5.31 -17.84 -2.27
N SER A 208 -5.21 -18.27 -1.00
CA SER A 208 -6.33 -18.22 -0.06
C SER A 208 -6.70 -16.78 0.31
N ALA A 209 -5.70 -15.92 0.55
CA ALA A 209 -5.93 -14.52 0.83
C ALA A 209 -6.47 -13.77 -0.40
N ALA A 210 -5.98 -14.08 -1.61
CA ALA A 210 -6.52 -13.51 -2.84
C ALA A 210 -8.00 -13.85 -3.03
N ALA A 211 -8.42 -15.09 -2.70
CA ALA A 211 -9.83 -15.50 -2.72
C ALA A 211 -10.70 -14.71 -1.72
N GLU A 212 -10.11 -14.24 -0.61
CA GLU A 212 -10.74 -13.33 0.35
C GLU A 212 -10.58 -11.83 -0.02
N GLY A 213 -10.13 -11.54 -1.24
CA GLY A 213 -10.02 -10.18 -1.78
C GLY A 213 -8.82 -9.38 -1.27
N TYR A 214 -7.78 -10.03 -0.75
CA TYR A 214 -6.50 -9.36 -0.50
C TYR A 214 -5.75 -9.12 -1.81
N ARG A 215 -5.04 -8.00 -1.89
CA ARG A 215 -4.11 -7.74 -2.99
C ARG A 215 -2.85 -8.56 -2.78
N VAL A 216 -2.44 -9.29 -3.81
CA VAL A 216 -1.20 -10.08 -3.84
C VAL A 216 -0.28 -9.51 -4.92
N THR A 217 1.01 -9.43 -4.62
CA THR A 217 2.06 -8.97 -5.55
C THR A 217 3.29 -9.85 -5.45
N ARG A 218 4.12 -9.87 -6.50
CA ARG A 218 5.41 -10.59 -6.53
C ARG A 218 6.62 -9.67 -6.54
N THR A 219 6.39 -8.38 -6.76
CA THR A 219 7.46 -7.40 -7.07
C THR A 219 7.42 -6.18 -6.16
N ALA A 220 6.32 -5.99 -5.43
CA ALA A 220 6.08 -4.78 -4.65
C ALA A 220 5.79 -5.07 -3.16
N PRO A 221 6.69 -5.75 -2.44
CA PRO A 221 6.50 -5.94 -1.01
C PRO A 221 6.49 -4.60 -0.27
N VAL A 222 5.75 -4.57 0.82
CA VAL A 222 5.79 -3.46 1.78
C VAL A 222 6.10 -4.04 3.17
N PRO A 223 6.76 -3.29 4.06
CA PRO A 223 6.92 -3.70 5.45
C PRO A 223 5.58 -4.06 6.08
N GLY A 224 5.58 -5.15 6.84
CA GLY A 224 4.43 -5.77 7.48
C GLY A 224 3.46 -6.52 6.56
N ALA A 225 3.76 -6.62 5.26
CA ALA A 225 3.08 -7.60 4.40
C ALA A 225 3.35 -9.04 4.86
N ILE A 226 2.47 -9.97 4.52
CA ILE A 226 2.73 -11.39 4.71
C ILE A 226 3.36 -11.93 3.43
N VAL A 227 4.47 -12.65 3.53
CA VAL A 227 5.11 -13.32 2.39
C VAL A 227 4.83 -14.82 2.44
N SER A 228 4.27 -15.35 1.35
CA SER A 228 3.95 -16.75 1.13
C SER A 228 4.86 -17.31 0.04
N PHE A 229 5.63 -18.33 0.41
CA PHE A 229 6.60 -19.00 -0.46
C PHE A 229 5.97 -20.31 -0.97
N PRO A 230 5.77 -20.45 -2.29
CA PRO A 230 5.36 -21.73 -2.86
C PRO A 230 6.35 -22.86 -2.53
N PRO A 231 5.94 -24.13 -2.66
CA PRO A 231 6.81 -25.27 -2.37
C PRO A 231 8.15 -25.19 -3.13
N GLY A 232 9.26 -25.33 -2.41
CA GLY A 232 10.62 -25.28 -2.96
C GLY A 232 11.17 -23.89 -3.32
N VAL A 233 10.38 -22.82 -3.20
CA VAL A 233 10.81 -21.46 -3.52
C VAL A 233 11.66 -20.87 -2.38
N GLN A 234 12.82 -20.31 -2.71
CA GLN A 234 13.73 -19.64 -1.75
C GLN A 234 14.07 -20.50 -0.51
N GLY A 235 14.19 -21.81 -0.71
CA GLY A 235 14.50 -22.76 0.36
C GLY A 235 13.30 -23.13 1.25
N ALA A 236 12.07 -22.81 0.82
CA ALA A 236 10.85 -23.28 1.46
C ALA A 236 10.70 -24.80 1.35
N ASP A 237 9.91 -25.39 2.25
CA ASP A 237 9.62 -26.82 2.26
C ASP A 237 9.04 -27.27 0.89
N PRO A 238 9.52 -28.38 0.31
CA PRO A 238 9.13 -28.81 -1.03
C PRO A 238 7.69 -29.34 -1.13
N ALA A 239 6.98 -29.55 -0.01
CA ALA A 239 5.59 -29.96 0.00
C ALA A 239 4.66 -28.86 0.54
N ALA A 240 4.98 -28.27 1.68
CA ALA A 240 4.12 -27.31 2.38
C ALA A 240 4.38 -25.83 1.99
N GLY A 241 5.52 -25.55 1.35
CA GLY A 241 6.00 -24.18 1.16
C GLY A 241 6.38 -23.53 2.49
N HIS A 242 6.30 -22.21 2.58
CA HIS A 242 6.62 -21.47 3.79
C HIS A 242 5.84 -20.15 3.86
N VAL A 243 5.70 -19.57 5.05
CA VAL A 243 5.08 -18.27 5.23
C VAL A 243 5.76 -17.50 6.35
N ALA A 244 5.92 -16.19 6.14
CA ALA A 244 6.58 -15.29 7.07
C ALA A 244 5.97 -13.88 6.96
N VAL A 245 6.44 -12.95 7.80
CA VAL A 245 6.06 -11.53 7.73
C VAL A 245 7.26 -10.73 7.24
N VAL A 246 7.03 -9.80 6.32
CA VAL A 246 8.05 -8.87 5.83
C VAL A 246 8.31 -7.82 6.89
N GLU A 247 9.52 -7.78 7.43
CA GLU A 247 9.91 -6.83 8.47
C GLU A 247 10.56 -5.59 7.88
N SER A 248 11.33 -5.73 6.80
CA SER A 248 11.87 -4.59 6.07
C SER A 248 12.01 -4.87 4.60
N VAL A 249 12.06 -3.80 3.82
CA VAL A 249 12.26 -3.80 2.37
C VAL A 249 13.36 -2.81 2.06
N ASP A 250 14.35 -3.24 1.27
CA ASP A 250 15.35 -2.40 0.66
C ASP A 250 15.15 -2.48 -0.86
N ALA A 251 14.32 -1.58 -1.38
CA ALA A 251 13.98 -1.56 -2.81
C ALA A 251 15.20 -1.22 -3.68
N SER A 252 16.19 -0.51 -3.11
CA SER A 252 17.42 -0.17 -3.83
C SER A 252 18.31 -1.39 -4.06
N LYS A 253 18.32 -2.33 -3.11
CA LYS A 253 19.00 -3.62 -3.25
C LYS A 253 18.11 -4.70 -3.87
N GLY A 254 16.81 -4.46 -3.97
CA GLY A 254 15.84 -5.48 -4.37
C GLY A 254 15.75 -6.61 -3.34
N THR A 255 15.96 -6.33 -2.06
CA THR A 255 15.91 -7.30 -0.97
C THR A 255 14.82 -6.95 0.04
N PHE A 256 14.45 -7.93 0.84
CA PHE A 256 13.56 -7.77 1.99
C PHE A 256 13.99 -8.70 3.12
N THR A 257 13.72 -8.30 4.35
CA THR A 257 13.98 -9.09 5.55
C THR A 257 12.67 -9.60 6.11
N ILE A 258 12.66 -10.83 6.59
CA ILE A 258 11.47 -11.45 7.19
C ILE A 258 11.65 -11.73 8.68
N SER A 259 10.53 -11.84 9.39
CA SER A 259 10.42 -12.61 10.62
C SER A 259 9.71 -13.92 10.30
N GLU A 260 10.35 -15.03 10.57
CA GLU A 260 9.78 -16.36 10.36
C GLU A 260 9.88 -17.21 11.61
N MET A 261 9.06 -18.26 11.68
CA MET A 261 9.10 -19.23 12.75
C MET A 261 9.23 -20.64 12.16
N ASN A 262 9.86 -21.54 12.91
CA ASN A 262 10.10 -22.93 12.52
C ASN A 262 11.21 -23.17 11.48
N ALA A 263 11.97 -22.15 11.08
CA ALA A 263 13.21 -22.35 10.32
C ALA A 263 14.32 -22.97 11.18
N HIS A 264 14.40 -22.58 12.46
CA HIS A 264 15.36 -23.08 13.45
C HIS A 264 14.67 -23.56 14.74
N GLY A 265 13.49 -24.18 14.60
CA GLY A 265 12.62 -24.57 15.71
C GLY A 265 11.58 -23.49 16.07
N PRO A 266 10.85 -23.62 17.20
CA PRO A 266 9.70 -22.78 17.56
C PRO A 266 10.12 -21.40 18.12
N VAL A 267 11.11 -20.78 17.49
CA VAL A 267 11.65 -19.46 17.79
C VAL A 267 11.51 -18.58 16.55
N TYR A 268 11.29 -17.29 16.74
CA TYR A 268 11.39 -16.35 15.64
C TYR A 268 12.85 -16.16 15.24
N THR A 269 13.09 -16.16 13.94
CA THR A 269 14.38 -15.84 13.33
C THR A 269 14.19 -14.88 12.18
N SER A 270 15.28 -14.23 11.78
CA SER A 270 15.30 -13.33 10.64
C SER A 270 16.26 -13.79 9.55
N ARG A 271 15.89 -13.53 8.29
CA ARG A 271 16.80 -13.60 7.14
C ARG A 271 16.43 -12.60 6.06
N GLU A 272 17.43 -12.20 5.30
CA GLU A 272 17.28 -11.36 4.10
C GLU A 272 17.12 -12.23 2.86
N LEU A 273 16.23 -11.83 1.96
CA LEU A 273 15.88 -12.55 0.74
C LEU A 273 15.74 -11.56 -0.44
N PRO A 274 16.04 -12.00 -1.67
CA PRO A 274 15.77 -11.18 -2.86
C PRO A 274 14.27 -11.13 -3.17
N ILE A 275 13.76 -9.95 -3.55
CA ILE A 275 12.37 -9.74 -3.99
C ILE A 275 12.09 -10.57 -5.26
N ALA A 276 13.03 -10.58 -6.20
CA ALA A 276 12.96 -11.38 -7.43
C ALA A 276 13.28 -12.86 -7.16
N GLY A 277 12.51 -13.49 -6.27
CA GLY A 277 12.74 -14.85 -5.79
C GLY A 277 11.59 -15.83 -6.02
N GLY A 278 10.47 -15.38 -6.58
CA GLY A 278 9.28 -16.21 -6.80
C GLY A 278 8.30 -16.29 -5.63
N ALA A 279 8.52 -15.51 -4.57
CA ALA A 279 7.59 -15.40 -3.44
C ALA A 279 6.39 -14.51 -3.77
N ASN A 280 5.29 -14.70 -3.03
CA ASN A 280 4.08 -13.91 -3.15
C ASN A 280 3.86 -13.08 -1.88
N PHE A 281 3.59 -11.79 -2.03
CA PHE A 281 3.37 -10.84 -0.94
C PHE A 281 1.90 -10.46 -0.85
N ILE A 282 1.28 -10.76 0.28
CA ILE A 282 -0.10 -10.42 0.62
C ILE A 282 -0.07 -9.06 1.31
N LEU A 283 -0.67 -8.06 0.67
CA LEU A 283 -0.69 -6.69 1.18
C LEU A 283 -1.82 -6.52 2.19
N PRO A 284 -1.57 -5.81 3.31
CA PRO A 284 -2.62 -5.50 4.26
C PRO A 284 -3.69 -4.61 3.59
N LYS A 285 -4.97 -4.80 3.94
CA LYS A 285 -6.07 -3.95 3.47
C LYS A 285 -6.13 -2.61 4.20
N ASP A 286 -5.68 -2.61 5.46
CA ASP A 286 -5.66 -1.45 6.34
C ASP A 286 -4.22 -0.99 6.59
N PRO A 287 -3.99 0.28 6.93
CA PRO A 287 -2.69 0.72 7.46
C PRO A 287 -2.31 -0.11 8.69
N ILE A 288 -1.11 -0.68 8.67
CA ILE A 288 -0.55 -1.45 9.78
C ILE A 288 0.54 -0.63 10.49
N HIS A 289 0.71 -0.87 11.79
CA HIS A 289 1.66 -0.09 12.59
C HIS A 289 3.09 -0.31 12.08
N GLY A 290 3.75 0.79 11.69
CA GLY A 290 5.14 0.76 11.23
C GLY A 290 5.34 0.43 9.74
N ALA A 291 4.29 0.31 8.92
CA ALA A 291 4.46 0.22 7.47
C ALA A 291 4.48 1.63 6.84
N GLY A 292 5.63 2.30 6.92
CA GLY A 292 5.84 3.62 6.32
C GLY A 292 7.06 3.62 5.39
N GLY A 293 6.82 3.96 4.12
CA GLY A 293 7.86 4.20 3.13
C GLY A 293 8.83 5.29 3.54
N GLY A 294 10.11 5.03 3.31
CA GLY A 294 11.21 5.65 4.00
C GLY A 294 11.50 7.13 3.70
N SER A 295 12.24 7.71 4.64
CA SER A 295 13.44 8.48 4.31
C SER A 295 14.48 8.22 5.39
N SER A 296 15.61 7.70 4.95
CA SER A 296 16.78 7.37 5.76
C SER A 296 17.58 8.62 6.11
N SER A 297 17.91 8.78 7.38
CA SER A 297 19.26 9.20 7.80
C SER A 297 19.42 8.97 9.31
N ALA A 298 20.55 8.39 9.68
CA ALA A 298 20.89 7.88 10.99
C ALA A 298 20.81 8.91 12.13
N ALA A 299 20.14 8.54 13.23
CA ALA A 299 20.63 8.67 14.60
C ALA A 299 19.59 8.09 15.58
N THR A 300 20.10 7.29 16.51
CA THR A 300 19.43 6.58 17.59
C THR A 300 18.53 7.45 18.48
N CYS A 301 17.47 6.82 19.02
CA CYS A 301 16.78 7.02 20.32
C CYS A 301 15.27 7.31 20.25
N SER A 302 14.48 6.24 20.41
CA SER A 302 13.09 6.07 20.89
C SER A 302 12.14 7.27 21.08
N ALA A 303 10.97 7.20 20.42
CA ALA A 303 9.61 7.35 20.99
C ALA A 303 8.56 7.18 19.86
N GLY A 304 7.48 6.44 20.14
CA GLY A 304 6.54 5.86 19.16
C GLY A 304 5.79 6.86 18.25
N ASP A 305 5.35 6.36 17.09
CA ASP A 305 4.49 7.11 16.17
C ASP A 305 3.03 6.75 16.46
N GLN A 306 2.36 7.59 17.26
CA GLN A 306 0.92 7.58 17.46
C GLN A 306 0.27 8.41 16.34
N ASP A 307 -0.91 8.00 15.89
CA ASP A 307 -1.83 8.66 14.94
C ASP A 307 -2.33 10.05 15.39
N GLY A 308 -1.76 10.60 16.47
CA GLY A 308 -2.13 11.87 17.07
C GLY A 308 -3.33 11.79 18.00
N GLU A 309 -4.02 10.65 18.09
CA GLU A 309 -5.16 10.45 18.98
C GLU A 309 -4.71 10.57 20.43
N LYS A 310 -5.24 11.60 21.11
CA LYS A 310 -4.91 11.94 22.49
C LYS A 310 -3.41 12.08 22.77
N ALA A 311 -2.67 12.59 21.79
CA ALA A 311 -1.22 12.76 21.88
C ALA A 311 -0.81 13.52 23.16
N SER A 312 0.31 13.12 23.76
CA SER A 312 0.95 13.91 24.81
C SER A 312 1.46 15.25 24.25
N VAL A 313 1.77 16.20 25.12
CA VAL A 313 2.34 17.51 24.72
C VAL A 313 3.60 17.32 23.87
N GLU A 314 4.51 16.43 24.27
CA GLU A 314 5.74 16.17 23.52
C GLU A 314 5.46 15.54 22.15
N GLU A 315 4.48 14.65 22.09
CA GLU A 315 4.08 13.99 20.84
C GLU A 315 3.40 14.99 19.90
N ALA A 316 2.55 15.88 20.42
CA ALA A 316 1.93 16.97 19.67
C ALA A 316 2.99 17.93 19.10
N LYS A 317 3.99 18.33 19.89
CA LYS A 317 5.13 19.14 19.42
C LYS A 317 5.90 18.42 18.31
N ARG A 318 6.14 17.11 18.45
CA ARG A 318 6.81 16.28 17.42
C ARG A 318 5.99 16.22 16.13
N ILE A 319 4.66 16.07 16.23
CA ILE A 319 3.74 16.08 15.08
C ILE A 319 3.79 17.43 14.37
N ALA A 320 3.74 18.54 15.11
CA ALA A 320 3.84 19.87 14.53
C ALA A 320 5.17 20.09 13.79
N LYS A 321 6.31 19.69 14.36
CA LYS A 321 7.60 19.78 13.65
C LYS A 321 7.59 19.06 12.30
N ARG A 322 6.96 17.87 12.24
CA ARG A 322 6.84 17.11 10.97
C ARG A 322 5.96 17.87 9.97
N LYS A 323 4.76 18.27 10.37
CA LYS A 323 3.82 18.99 9.50
C LYS A 323 4.35 20.35 9.03
N MET A 324 5.08 21.06 9.87
CA MET A 324 5.74 22.32 9.51
C MET A 324 6.80 22.13 8.42
N LYS A 325 7.53 21.01 8.45
CA LYS A 325 8.49 20.66 7.40
C LYS A 325 7.78 20.48 6.04
N ASP A 326 6.63 19.82 6.02
CA ASP A 326 5.84 19.62 4.80
C ASP A 326 5.31 20.95 4.23
N MET A 327 5.18 21.98 5.07
CA MET A 327 4.79 23.34 4.68
C MET A 327 5.98 24.26 4.33
N GLY A 328 7.20 23.72 4.31
CA GLY A 328 8.42 24.49 4.00
C GLY A 328 8.89 25.40 5.14
N TRP A 329 8.48 25.12 6.38
CA TRP A 329 8.91 25.84 7.59
C TRP A 329 9.92 25.01 8.38
N ASP A 330 11.07 24.70 7.76
CA ASP A 330 12.10 23.80 8.29
C ASP A 330 13.32 24.51 8.90
N ASP A 331 13.32 25.86 8.93
CA ASP A 331 14.44 26.68 9.42
C ASP A 331 14.58 26.76 10.96
N GLY A 332 13.78 25.99 11.70
CA GLY A 332 13.76 25.94 13.17
C GLY A 332 13.15 27.16 13.86
N SER A 333 13.36 28.37 13.31
CA SER A 333 12.87 29.64 13.84
C SER A 333 11.33 29.71 13.83
N GLN A 334 10.69 29.16 12.79
CA GLN A 334 9.23 29.08 12.72
C GLN A 334 8.65 28.22 13.83
N PHE A 335 9.32 27.13 14.20
CA PHE A 335 8.82 26.25 15.25
C PHE A 335 8.85 26.91 16.62
N GLU A 336 9.88 27.71 16.94
CA GLU A 336 9.95 28.45 18.21
C GLU A 336 8.79 29.44 18.37
N CYS A 337 8.46 30.14 17.28
CA CYS A 337 7.30 31.03 17.22
C CYS A 337 5.99 30.25 17.46
N LEU A 338 5.80 29.12 16.76
CA LEU A 338 4.62 28.27 16.96
C LEU A 338 4.54 27.71 18.39
N ASP A 339 5.64 27.22 18.92
CA ASP A 339 5.73 26.62 20.25
C ASP A 339 5.32 27.61 21.33
N THR A 340 5.73 28.86 21.19
CA THR A 340 5.33 29.93 22.11
C THR A 340 3.82 30.17 22.04
N ILE A 341 3.26 30.29 20.84
CA ILE A 341 1.82 30.50 20.64
C ILE A 341 1.02 29.34 21.27
N PHE A 342 1.27 28.09 20.85
CA PHE A 342 0.47 26.94 21.28
C PHE A 342 0.71 26.55 22.75
N THR A 343 1.90 26.84 23.30
CA THR A 343 2.16 26.67 24.73
C THR A 343 1.32 27.64 25.57
N GLU A 344 1.22 28.90 25.17
CA GLU A 344 0.42 29.89 25.89
C GLU A 344 -1.08 29.68 25.71
N GLU A 345 -1.53 29.21 24.53
CA GLU A 345 -2.94 28.98 24.25
C GLU A 345 -3.51 27.77 25.00
N SER A 346 -2.82 26.64 24.95
CA SER A 346 -3.37 25.36 25.41
C SER A 346 -2.37 24.52 26.19
N GLY A 347 -1.10 24.94 26.26
CA GLY A 347 -0.02 24.07 26.71
C GLY A 347 0.14 22.83 25.83
N TRP A 348 -0.20 22.93 24.53
CA TRP A 348 -0.22 21.81 23.57
C TRP A 348 -1.20 20.67 23.90
N ARG A 349 -2.21 20.93 24.73
CA ARG A 349 -3.21 19.93 25.11
C ARG A 349 -4.34 19.87 24.09
N TRP A 350 -4.59 18.67 23.54
CA TRP A 350 -5.68 18.43 22.60
C TRP A 350 -7.07 18.64 23.23
N ASP A 351 -7.18 18.45 24.54
CA ASP A 351 -8.41 18.57 25.32
C ASP A 351 -8.57 19.93 26.03
N ALA A 352 -7.68 20.90 25.78
CA ALA A 352 -7.76 22.21 26.40
C ALA A 352 -9.05 22.94 25.99
N THR A 353 -9.83 23.36 26.98
CA THR A 353 -11.02 24.18 26.78
C THR A 353 -10.89 25.44 27.61
N ASN A 354 -10.99 26.61 26.97
CA ASN A 354 -11.06 27.87 27.67
C ASN A 354 -12.46 28.03 28.33
N PRO A 355 -12.54 28.14 29.66
CA PRO A 355 -13.83 28.18 30.37
C PRO A 355 -14.65 29.46 30.11
N ASP A 356 -13.99 30.57 29.77
CA ASP A 356 -14.65 31.86 29.58
C ASP A 356 -15.15 32.05 28.13
N SER A 357 -14.36 31.60 27.15
CA SER A 357 -14.64 31.81 25.71
C SER A 357 -15.18 30.57 24.99
N GLY A 358 -14.97 29.37 25.54
CA GLY A 358 -15.30 28.10 24.88
C GLY A 358 -14.33 27.70 23.76
N ALA A 359 -13.22 28.41 23.58
CA ALA A 359 -12.17 28.03 22.63
C ALA A 359 -11.59 26.64 22.98
N TYR A 360 -11.27 25.84 21.95
CA TYR A 360 -10.95 24.42 22.14
C TYR A 360 -9.70 23.97 21.37
N GLY A 361 -9.00 23.02 21.96
CA GLY A 361 -7.90 22.27 21.35
C GLY A 361 -6.58 23.04 21.32
N ILE A 362 -5.57 22.42 20.72
CA ILE A 362 -4.20 22.96 20.65
C ILE A 362 -4.16 24.42 20.14
N PRO A 363 -4.82 24.76 19.01
CA PRO A 363 -4.79 26.12 18.48
C PRO A 363 -5.81 27.07 19.16
N GLN A 364 -6.62 26.58 20.12
CA GLN A 364 -7.73 27.32 20.75
C GLN A 364 -8.70 27.92 19.71
N SER A 365 -9.26 27.07 18.84
CA SER A 365 -10.19 27.50 17.79
C SER A 365 -11.53 27.99 18.37
N LEU A 366 -12.03 29.12 17.87
CA LEU A 366 -13.36 29.66 18.18
C LEU A 366 -14.14 30.01 16.90
N PRO A 367 -15.30 29.36 16.64
CA PRO A 367 -15.79 28.13 17.26
C PRO A 367 -14.89 26.92 16.98
N ALA A 368 -14.95 25.91 17.84
CA ALA A 368 -14.13 24.70 17.78
C ALA A 368 -14.39 23.88 16.51
N GLU A 369 -15.63 23.87 16.03
CA GLU A 369 -16.12 23.09 14.89
C GLU A 369 -15.41 23.41 13.57
N LYS A 370 -14.71 24.55 13.47
CA LYS A 370 -13.90 24.89 12.30
C LYS A 370 -12.82 23.83 12.03
N MET A 371 -12.32 23.17 13.08
CA MET A 371 -11.31 22.11 12.96
C MET A 371 -11.83 20.86 12.25
N ALA A 372 -13.16 20.70 12.12
CA ALA A 372 -13.76 19.60 11.36
C ALA A 372 -13.38 19.61 9.87
N SER A 373 -12.94 20.76 9.34
CA SER A 373 -12.42 20.88 7.98
C SER A 373 -11.08 20.18 7.75
N ALA A 374 -10.31 19.91 8.82
CA ALA A 374 -9.05 19.15 8.74
C ALA A 374 -9.24 17.64 9.02
N GLY A 375 -10.33 17.24 9.69
CA GLY A 375 -10.65 15.84 9.98
C GLY A 375 -11.81 15.71 10.95
N GLN A 376 -12.58 14.62 10.86
CA GLN A 376 -13.77 14.39 11.71
C GLN A 376 -13.43 14.06 13.17
N ASP A 377 -12.19 13.64 13.43
CA ASP A 377 -11.61 13.29 14.74
C ASP A 377 -10.99 14.49 15.48
N TRP A 378 -11.19 15.71 14.98
CA TRP A 378 -10.63 16.96 15.52
C TRP A 378 -10.84 17.18 17.03
N ARG A 379 -11.85 16.53 17.63
CA ARG A 379 -12.08 16.62 19.08
C ARG A 379 -11.02 15.90 19.90
N THR A 380 -10.40 14.85 19.40
CA THR A 380 -9.48 14.02 20.21
C THR A 380 -8.10 13.88 19.59
N ASN A 381 -7.96 14.17 18.30
CA ASN A 381 -6.72 14.00 17.58
C ASN A 381 -5.90 15.31 17.50
N ALA A 382 -4.74 15.31 18.17
CA ALA A 382 -3.79 16.41 18.15
C ALA A 382 -3.23 16.68 16.75
N ALA A 383 -3.02 15.64 15.92
CA ALA A 383 -2.53 15.82 14.56
C ALA A 383 -3.54 16.59 13.70
N THR A 384 -4.84 16.29 13.83
CA THR A 384 -5.91 16.99 13.14
C THR A 384 -6.03 18.45 13.60
N GLN A 385 -5.92 18.69 14.91
CA GLN A 385 -5.94 20.06 15.46
C GLN A 385 -4.73 20.89 15.02
N ILE A 386 -3.54 20.29 15.00
CA ILE A 386 -2.30 20.92 14.54
C ILE A 386 -2.39 21.23 13.04
N ASP A 387 -2.89 20.30 12.23
CA ASP A 387 -3.07 20.50 10.78
C ASP A 387 -3.94 21.72 10.49
N TRP A 388 -5.07 21.81 11.17
CA TRP A 388 -5.96 22.95 11.08
C TRP A 388 -5.29 24.26 11.54
N GLY A 389 -4.61 24.24 12.69
CA GLY A 389 -3.94 25.41 13.25
C GLY A 389 -2.82 25.95 12.36
N LEU A 390 -2.00 25.05 11.78
CA LEU A 390 -0.93 25.41 10.84
C LEU A 390 -1.51 26.00 9.55
N LYS A 391 -2.58 25.41 9.01
CA LYS A 391 -3.29 25.94 7.84
C LYS A 391 -3.86 27.34 8.10
N TYR A 392 -4.48 27.53 9.26
CA TYR A 392 -4.99 28.84 9.67
C TYR A 392 -3.87 29.90 9.75
N ILE A 393 -2.74 29.55 10.35
CA ILE A 393 -1.57 30.43 10.43
C ILE A 393 -1.05 30.79 9.04
N HIS A 394 -0.92 29.80 8.16
CA HIS A 394 -0.48 30.00 6.77
C HIS A 394 -1.41 30.98 6.03
N ASP A 395 -2.72 30.72 6.08
CA ASP A 395 -3.70 31.48 5.30
C ASP A 395 -3.89 32.92 5.81
N ARG A 396 -3.60 33.19 7.09
CA ARG A 396 -3.85 34.50 7.73
C ARG A 396 -2.61 35.34 7.96
N TYR A 397 -1.48 34.69 8.27
CA TYR A 397 -0.23 35.34 8.68
C TYR A 397 0.97 34.95 7.82
N GLY A 398 0.79 34.02 6.89
CA GLY A 398 1.84 33.51 6.01
C GLY A 398 2.81 32.56 6.71
N THR A 399 3.23 32.85 7.94
CA THR A 399 4.19 32.05 8.71
C THR A 399 3.87 32.05 10.22
N PRO A 400 4.31 31.04 10.99
CA PRO A 400 4.20 31.03 12.45
C PRO A 400 4.83 32.25 13.13
N CYS A 401 5.98 32.73 12.66
CA CYS A 401 6.56 33.95 13.20
C CYS A 401 5.77 35.21 12.82
N GLY A 402 5.12 35.23 11.65
CA GLY A 402 4.15 36.27 11.30
C GLY A 402 2.97 36.30 12.29
N ALA A 403 2.42 35.12 12.63
CA ALA A 403 1.36 35.00 13.62
C ALA A 403 1.81 35.43 15.02
N TYR A 404 3.04 35.05 15.42
CA TYR A 404 3.60 35.43 16.72
C TYR A 404 3.81 36.96 16.84
N ALA A 405 4.25 37.60 15.76
CA ALA A 405 4.38 39.06 15.72
C ALA A 405 3.02 39.77 15.94
N GLU A 406 1.96 39.28 15.30
CA GLU A 406 0.59 39.81 15.49
C GLU A 406 0.07 39.55 16.91
N ARG A 407 0.29 38.35 17.47
CA ARG A 407 -0.02 38.03 18.86
C ARG A 407 0.61 39.01 19.85
N ARG A 408 1.90 39.33 19.66
CA ARG A 408 2.60 40.30 20.52
C ARG A 408 2.07 41.72 20.40
N ALA A 409 1.51 42.10 19.25
CA ALA A 409 0.98 43.43 19.01
C ALA A 409 -0.46 43.62 19.49
N LYS A 410 -1.31 42.59 19.34
CA LYS A 410 -2.77 42.69 19.52
C LYS A 410 -3.35 41.78 20.60
N GLY A 411 -2.57 40.84 21.10
CA GLY A 411 -3.00 39.82 22.08
C GLY A 411 -3.76 38.64 21.46
N TRP A 412 -3.89 38.57 20.13
CA TRP A 412 -4.54 37.48 19.40
C TRP A 412 -3.84 37.24 18.06
N TYR A 413 -4.05 36.03 17.52
CA TYR A 413 -3.67 35.58 16.19
C TYR A 413 -4.81 34.71 15.65
#